data_AF-A0A6J4ZYW6-F1
#
_entry.id   AF-A0A6J4ZYW6-F1
#
_cell.length_a   1.000
_cell.length_b   1.000
_cell.length_c   1.000
_cell.angle_alpha   90.00
_cell.angle_beta   90.00
_cell.angle_gamma   90.00
#
_symmetry.space_group_name_H-M   'P 1'
#
loop_
_entity.id
_entity.type
_entity.pdbx_description
1 polymer ?
#
loop_
_entity_poly.entity_id
_entity_poly.type
_entity_poly.pdbx_seq_one_letter_code
_entity_poly.pdbx_strand_id
1 'polypeptide(L)' 'MERFFMRRGSAVIMLLYHRRGWQGKIATAASDNVEREMLEIEWIDRLVLDVRAGRIRTFELTDPKAVEVNVID' A
#
# COMPACT_ATOMS: atom_id res chain seq x y z
N MET A 1 1.06 -9.13 14.18
CA MET A 1 1.33 -8.71 12.80
C MET A 1 0.92 -9.85 11.90
N GLU A 2 0.07 -9.58 10.90
CA GLU A 2 -0.36 -10.62 9.95
C GLU A 2 0.62 -10.69 8.78
N ARG A 3 0.83 -11.89 8.25
CA ARG A 3 1.75 -12.13 7.14
C ARG A 3 0.99 -12.74 5.98
N PHE A 4 1.04 -12.12 4.81
CA PHE A 4 0.47 -12.66 3.58
C PHE A 4 1.56 -13.07 2.60
N PHE A 5 1.28 -14.14 1.86
CA PHE A 5 2.06 -14.56 0.71
C PHE A 5 1.18 -14.45 -0.51
N MET A 6 1.61 -13.72 -1.54
CA MET A 6 0.80 -13.55 -2.74
C MET A 6 1.64 -13.32 -3.98
N ARG A 7 1.04 -13.63 -5.14
CA ARG A 7 1.65 -13.38 -6.45
C ARG A 7 1.82 -11.88 -6.69
N ARG A 8 2.84 -11.50 -7.47
CA ARG A 8 3.12 -10.10 -7.83
C ARG A 8 1.87 -9.34 -8.28
N GLY A 9 1.06 -9.93 -9.16
CA GLY A 9 -0.18 -9.30 -9.64
C GLY A 9 -1.17 -9.00 -8.51
N SER A 10 -1.33 -9.95 -7.57
CA SER A 10 -2.20 -9.77 -6.40
C SER A 10 -1.67 -8.70 -5.45
N ALA A 11 -0.34 -8.66 -5.22
CA ALA A 11 0.29 -7.62 -4.40
C ALA A 11 0.06 -6.22 -4.97
N VAL A 12 0.19 -6.08 -6.30
CA VAL A 12 -0.06 -4.80 -6.99
C VAL A 12 -1.53 -4.39 -6.87
N ILE A 13 -2.48 -5.30 -7.06
CA ILE A 13 -3.91 -5.02 -6.91
C ILE A 13 -4.23 -4.58 -5.47
N MET A 14 -3.65 -5.25 -4.46
CA MET A 14 -3.82 -4.88 -3.06
C MET A 14 -3.34 -3.45 -2.79
N LEU A 15 -2.15 -3.10 -3.28
CA LEU A 15 -1.60 -1.74 -3.12
C LEU A 15 -2.48 -0.67 -3.78
N LEU A 16 -3.00 -0.94 -4.99
CA LEU A 16 -3.90 -0.01 -5.67
C LEU A 16 -5.23 0.17 -4.91
N TYR A 17 -5.76 -0.90 -4.31
CA TYR A 17 -6.94 -0.81 -3.46
C TYR A 17 -6.65 0.02 -2.20
N HIS A 18 -5.49 -0.18 -1.59
CA HIS A 18 -5.07 0.57 -0.41
C HIS A 18 -4.92 2.07 -0.71
N ARG A 19 -4.29 2.42 -1.84
CA ARG A 19 -4.21 3.80 -2.35
C ARG A 19 -5.58 4.46 -2.50
N ARG A 20 -6.54 3.74 -3.09
CA ARG A 20 -7.91 4.25 -3.26
C ARG A 20 -8.58 4.53 -1.91
N GLY A 21 -8.31 3.70 -0.90
CA GLY A 21 -8.77 3.92 0.48
C GLY A 21 -8.27 5.26 1.03
N TRP A 22 -6.99 5.57 0.87
CA TRP A 22 -6.41 6.86 1.29
C TRP A 22 -6.98 8.05 0.53
N GLN A 23 -7.14 7.95 -0.80
CA GLN A 23 -7.78 9.00 -1.58
C GLN A 23 -9.22 9.27 -1.12
N GLY A 24 -9.94 8.22 -0.71
CA GLY A 24 -11.26 8.33 -0.10
C GLY A 24 -11.25 9.10 1.22
N LYS A 25 -10.28 8.83 2.11
CA LYS A 25 -10.11 9.54 3.40
C LYS A 25 -9.87 11.05 3.21
N ILE A 26 -9.00 11.42 2.26
CA ILE A 26 -8.75 12.82 1.90
C ILE A 26 -10.03 13.48 1.36
N ALA A 27 -10.71 12.82 0.42
CA ALA A 27 -11.88 13.38 -0.26
C ALA A 27 -13.08 13.63 0.67
N THR A 28 -13.22 12.85 1.75
CA THR A 28 -14.32 13.02 2.71
C THR A 28 -14.03 14.05 3.81
N ALA A 29 -12.88 14.73 3.79
CA ALA A 29 -12.39 15.59 4.88
C ALA A 29 -12.41 14.90 6.25
N ALA A 30 -12.45 13.56 6.26
CA ALA A 30 -12.26 12.73 7.45
C ALA A 30 -10.78 12.62 7.83
N SER A 31 -9.92 13.31 7.09
CA SER A 31 -8.49 13.42 7.33
C SER A 31 -8.22 14.55 8.31
N ASP A 32 -7.68 14.20 9.47
CA ASP A 32 -7.12 15.17 10.42
C ASP A 32 -5.75 15.71 9.96
N ASN A 33 -5.11 15.07 8.96
CA ASN A 33 -3.78 15.45 8.47
C ASN A 33 -3.56 15.06 6.99
N VAL A 34 -4.04 15.90 6.09
CA VAL A 34 -3.96 15.71 4.63
C VAL A 34 -2.52 15.55 4.12
N GLU A 35 -1.55 16.28 4.68
CA GLU A 35 -0.15 16.16 4.27
C GLU A 35 0.42 14.77 4.53
N ARG A 36 0.14 14.20 5.71
CA ARG A 36 0.53 12.83 6.02
C ARG A 36 -0.09 11.83 5.06
N GLU A 37 -1.37 12.00 4.72
CA GLU A 37 -2.06 11.09 3.81
C GLU A 37 -1.54 11.19 2.37
N MET A 38 -1.12 12.38 1.94
CA MET A 38 -0.44 12.55 0.64
C MET A 38 0.90 11.82 0.61
N LEU A 39 1.69 11.89 1.68
CA LEU A 39 2.95 11.15 1.79
C LEU A 39 2.73 9.63 1.75
N GLU A 40 1.68 9.13 2.39
CA GLU A 40 1.31 7.71 2.32
C GLU A 40 0.93 7.29 0.89
N ILE A 41 0.16 8.12 0.17
CA ILE A 41 -0.20 7.86 -1.24
C ILE A 41 1.06 7.83 -2.11
N GLU A 42 1.98 8.79 -1.96
CA GLU A 42 3.24 8.83 -2.71
C GLU A 42 4.12 7.60 -2.44
N TRP A 43 4.18 7.18 -1.17
CA TRP A 43 4.91 5.98 -0.77
C TRP A 43 4.29 4.71 -1.41
N ILE A 44 2.96 4.57 -1.40
CA ILE A 44 2.26 3.46 -2.07
C ILE A 44 2.53 3.47 -3.58
N ASP A 45 2.47 4.63 -4.23
CA ASP A 45 2.70 4.76 -5.67
C ASP A 45 4.12 4.30 -6.04
N ARG A 46 5.13 4.64 -5.23
CA ARG A 46 6.50 4.13 -5.42
C ARG A 46 6.59 2.63 -5.19
N LEU A 47 5.96 2.12 -4.14
CA LEU A 47 5.98 0.70 -3.80
C LEU A 47 5.33 -0.16 -4.89
N VAL A 48 4.26 0.32 -5.52
CA VAL A 48 3.64 -0.34 -6.68
C VAL A 48 4.66 -0.51 -7.82
N LEU A 49 5.41 0.53 -8.15
CA LEU A 49 6.43 0.46 -9.21
C LEU A 49 7.54 -0.53 -8.85
N ASP A 50 7.99 -0.53 -7.60
CA ASP A 50 9.05 -1.41 -7.12
C ASP A 50 8.63 -2.89 -7.11
N VAL A 51 7.41 -3.19 -6.67
CA VAL A 51 6.86 -4.56 -6.69
C VAL A 51 6.63 -5.03 -8.14
N ARG A 52 6.10 -4.17 -9.01
CA ARG A 52 5.91 -4.48 -10.45
C ARG A 52 7.23 -4.79 -11.15
N ALA A 53 8.27 -4.02 -10.84
CA ALA A 53 9.61 -4.23 -11.37
C ALA A 53 10.34 -5.42 -10.71
N GLY A 54 9.77 -6.05 -9.68
CA GLY A 54 10.40 -7.13 -8.94
C GLY A 54 11.58 -6.68 -8.07
N ARG A 55 11.74 -5.37 -7.84
CA ARG A 55 12.80 -4.78 -6.99
C ARG A 55 12.56 -5.05 -5.52
N ILE A 56 11.30 -5.09 -5.10
CA ILE A 56 10.88 -5.39 -3.73
C ILE A 56 10.05 -6.66 -3.73
N ARG A 57 10.37 -7.56 -2.79
CA ARG A 57 9.63 -8.81 -2.55
C ARG A 57 9.00 -8.90 -1.17
N THR A 58 9.36 -8.01 -0.25
CA THR A 58 8.74 -7.94 1.08
C THR A 58 8.52 -6.49 1.45
N PHE A 59 7.32 -6.17 1.94
CA PHE A 59 6.96 -4.84 2.39
C PHE A 59 5.91 -4.90 3.49
N GLU A 60 5.76 -3.82 4.24
CA GLU A 60 4.81 -3.72 5.35
C GLU A 60 3.82 -2.58 5.10
N LEU A 61 2.54 -2.82 5.38
CA LEU A 61 1.50 -1.78 5.42
C LEU A 61 1.07 -1.61 6.88
N THR A 62 1.11 -0.39 7.40
CA THR A 62 0.87 -0.12 8.83
C THR A 62 -0.54 0.36 9.16
N ASP A 63 -1.32 0.80 8.16
CA ASP A 63 -2.70 1.26 8.31
C ASP A 63 -3.64 0.39 7.45
N PRO A 64 -4.83 -0.01 7.93
CA PRO A 64 -5.35 0.17 9.29
C PRO A 64 -4.78 -0.82 10.31
N LYS A 65 -4.02 -1.83 9.86
CA LYS A 65 -3.39 -2.85 10.70
C LYS A 65 -2.05 -3.22 10.09
N ALA A 66 -1.04 -3.41 10.94
CA ALA A 66 0.29 -3.84 10.52
C ALA A 66 0.26 -5.22 9.86
N VAL A 67 0.54 -5.24 8.56
CA VAL A 67 0.53 -6.42 7.68
C VAL A 67 1.85 -6.47 6.91
N GLU A 68 2.54 -7.61 7.00
CA GLU A 68 3.70 -7.92 6.16
C GLU A 68 3.24 -8.69 4.91
N VAL A 69 3.62 -8.23 3.73
CA VAL A 69 3.34 -8.89 2.45
C VAL A 69 4.63 -9.42 1.87
N ASN A 70 4.65 -10.73 1.60
CA ASN A 70 5.73 -11.42 0.92
C ASN A 70 5.25 -11.78 -0.50
N VAL A 71 5.91 -11.19 -1.50
CA VAL A 71 5.65 -11.43 -2.91
C VAL A 71 6.38 -12.71 -3.32
N ILE A 72 5.59 -13.71 -3.70
CA ILE A 72 6.06 -14.99 -4.21
C ILE A 72 5.74 -15.07 -5.71
N ASP A 73 6.71 -15.45 -6.54
CA ASP A 73 6.49 -15.70 -7.97
C ASP A 73 6.15 -17.18 -8.22
#